data_AF-A0A1G0V7N2-F1
#
_entry.id   AF-A0A1G0V7N2-F1
#
_cell.length_a   1.000
_cell.length_b   1.000
_cell.length_c   1.000
_cell.angle_alpha   90.00
_cell.angle_beta   90.00
_cell.angle_gamma   90.00
#
_symmetry.space_group_name_H-M   'P 1'
#
loop_
_entity.id
_entity.type
_entity.pdbx_description
1 polymer ?
#
loop_
_entity_poly.entity_id
_entity_poly.type
_entity_poly.pdbx_seq_one_letter_code
_entity_poly.pdbx_strand_id
1 'polypeptide(L)'
;MNVDEVIGVHPLMTFGLELYPFEVYQKIPFVIEKGGRKFCDLFPALMNPHYEIDKGQKALYHAKCVMASNFLVLILNNYYEYLKQTIGIPLNDATLLIDTTLANVRLLGVKALTGPISRGDLGTVQKNISALKLSSEDQLYEKFITTYFPSLKDELCSR
;
A
#
# COMPACT_ATOMS: atom_id res chain seq x y z
N MET A 1 22.46 -3.49 -0.81
CA MET A 1 23.76 -4.19 -0.75
C MET A 1 23.47 -5.66 -0.46
N ASN A 2 23.93 -6.59 -1.30
CA ASN A 2 23.98 -8.01 -0.95
C ASN A 2 25.37 -8.24 -0.36
N VAL A 3 25.41 -8.62 0.91
CA VAL A 3 26.63 -9.11 1.57
C VAL A 3 26.40 -10.60 1.70
N ASP A 4 27.28 -11.44 1.13
CA ASP A 4 27.03 -12.87 0.92
C ASP A 4 26.88 -13.70 2.20
N GLU A 5 27.06 -13.10 3.38
CA GLU A 5 26.86 -13.73 4.69
C GLU A 5 25.69 -13.15 5.52
N VAL A 6 25.01 -12.10 5.03
CA VAL A 6 23.91 -11.47 5.75
C VAL A 6 22.59 -12.07 5.30
N ILE A 7 21.96 -12.81 6.21
CA ILE A 7 20.62 -13.34 5.99
C ILE A 7 19.60 -12.23 6.23
N GLY A 8 18.86 -11.89 5.19
CA GLY A 8 17.74 -10.96 5.30
C GLY A 8 16.52 -11.68 5.88
N VAL A 9 16.07 -11.23 7.05
CA VAL A 9 14.82 -11.66 7.67
C VAL A 9 13.91 -10.44 7.78
N HIS A 10 12.84 -10.42 6.98
CA HIS A 10 11.98 -9.26 6.87
C HIS A 10 10.66 -9.49 7.63
N PRO A 11 10.38 -8.74 8.71
CA PRO A 11 9.06 -8.73 9.31
C PRO A 11 8.06 -8.08 8.34
N LEU A 12 7.00 -8.81 7.97
CA LEU A 12 5.92 -8.30 7.13
C LEU A 12 4.94 -7.47 7.99
N MET A 13 5.40 -6.31 8.45
CA MET A 13 4.66 -5.41 9.34
C MET A 13 5.22 -3.98 9.26
N THR A 14 4.44 -3.00 9.69
CA THR A 14 4.90 -1.62 9.97
C THR A 14 5.02 -1.41 11.48
N PHE A 15 5.99 -0.61 11.93
CA PHE A 15 6.22 -0.33 13.34
C PHE A 15 5.96 1.15 13.65
N GLY A 16 5.16 1.39 14.68
CA GLY A 16 4.87 2.71 15.23
C GLY A 16 5.91 3.15 16.26
N LEU A 17 5.64 4.29 16.89
CA LEU A 17 6.50 4.87 17.92
C LEU A 17 6.42 4.11 19.25
N GLU A 18 5.26 3.52 19.53
CA GLU A 18 4.98 2.78 20.77
C GLU A 18 5.18 1.28 20.59
N LEU A 19 5.48 0.59 21.69
CA LEU A 19 5.56 -0.86 21.72
C LEU A 19 4.16 -1.48 21.59
N TYR A 20 4.10 -2.63 20.92
CA TYR A 20 2.87 -3.39 20.76
C TYR A 20 2.70 -4.40 21.91
N PRO A 21 1.47 -4.86 22.19
CA PRO A 21 1.25 -6.03 23.04
C PRO A 21 2.01 -7.25 22.51
N PHE A 22 2.47 -8.11 23.42
CA PHE A 22 3.26 -9.29 23.07
C PHE A 22 2.57 -10.19 22.03
N GLU A 23 1.24 -10.31 22.12
CA GLU A 23 0.42 -11.12 21.22
C GLU A 23 0.41 -10.61 19.77
N VAL A 24 0.67 -9.30 19.57
CA VAL A 24 0.84 -8.72 18.24
C VAL A 24 2.19 -9.15 17.66
N TYR A 25 3.27 -9.04 18.45
CA TYR A 25 4.60 -9.45 18.02
C TYR A 25 4.66 -10.93 17.64
N GLN A 26 3.95 -11.82 18.36
CA GLN A 26 3.88 -13.25 18.04
C GLN A 26 3.19 -13.57 16.71
N LYS A 27 2.38 -12.64 16.17
CA LYS A 27 1.64 -12.82 14.92
C LYS A 27 2.35 -12.25 13.70
N ILE A 28 3.44 -11.49 13.88
CA ILE A 28 4.17 -10.85 12.77
C ILE A 28 4.73 -11.95 11.85
N PRO A 29 4.34 -12.00 10.56
CA PRO A 29 4.95 -12.93 9.64
C PRO A 29 6.36 -12.49 9.28
N PHE A 30 7.26 -13.44 9.05
CA PHE A 30 8.60 -13.17 8.55
C PHE A 30 8.79 -13.73 7.14
N VAL A 31 9.56 -13.03 6.31
CA VAL A 31 9.97 -13.51 4.99
C VAL A 31 11.49 -13.65 4.99
N ILE A 32 11.97 -14.85 4.66
CA ILE A 32 13.39 -15.21 4.62
C ILE A 32 13.80 -15.69 3.23
N GLU A 33 15.09 -15.61 2.91
CA GLU A 33 15.60 -16.09 1.62
C GLU A 33 15.62 -17.61 1.53
N LYS A 34 15.06 -18.15 0.45
CA LYS A 34 15.06 -19.58 0.14
C LYS A 34 16.48 -20.12 -0.02
N GLY A 35 16.75 -21.29 0.55
CA GLY A 35 18.08 -21.93 0.51
C GLY A 35 19.09 -21.36 1.51
N GLY A 36 18.71 -20.35 2.30
CA GLY A 36 19.47 -19.89 3.47
C GLY A 36 19.22 -20.72 4.72
N ARG A 37 19.64 -20.22 5.89
CA ARG A 37 19.27 -20.83 7.19
C ARG A 37 17.76 -20.70 7.41
N LYS A 38 17.15 -21.73 8.00
CA LYS A 38 15.71 -21.72 8.28
C LYS A 38 15.40 -20.74 9.41
N PHE A 39 14.17 -20.21 9.40
CA PHE A 39 13.72 -19.27 10.43
C PHE A 39 13.83 -19.87 11.84
N CYS A 40 13.45 -21.13 12.02
CA CYS A 40 13.54 -21.84 13.30
C CYS A 40 14.97 -22.03 13.81
N ASP A 41 15.97 -22.05 12.91
CA ASP A 41 17.38 -22.18 13.30
C ASP A 41 17.93 -20.83 13.77
N LEU A 42 17.45 -19.73 13.17
CA LEU A 42 17.82 -18.36 13.53
C LEU A 42 17.11 -17.89 14.81
N PHE A 43 15.85 -18.27 14.97
CA PHE A 43 14.97 -17.83 16.06
C PHE A 43 14.19 -19.01 16.66
N PRO A 44 14.87 -19.93 17.38
CA PRO A 44 14.24 -21.17 17.87
C PRO A 44 13.13 -20.95 18.90
N ALA A 45 13.10 -19.78 19.56
CA ALA A 45 12.06 -19.41 20.51
C ALA A 45 10.86 -18.70 19.86
N LEU A 46 10.94 -18.33 18.57
CA LEU A 46 9.87 -17.63 17.87
C LEU A 46 9.01 -18.62 17.07
N MET A 47 7.72 -18.65 17.38
CA MET A 47 6.71 -19.47 16.68
C MET A 47 5.95 -18.66 15.61
N ASN A 48 6.55 -17.56 15.16
CA ASN A 48 5.95 -16.66 14.18
C ASN A 48 5.72 -17.38 12.83
N PRO A 49 4.64 -17.03 12.11
CA PRO A 49 4.48 -17.45 10.72
C PRO A 49 5.70 -17.01 9.90
N HIS A 50 6.21 -17.87 9.04
CA HIS A 50 7.34 -17.51 8.18
C HIS A 50 7.23 -18.15 6.81
N TYR A 51 7.77 -17.45 5.82
CA TYR A 51 7.70 -17.81 4.41
C TYR A 51 9.06 -17.60 3.75
N GLU A 52 9.30 -18.35 2.68
CA GLU A 52 10.53 -18.24 1.90
C GLU A 52 10.29 -17.47 0.60
N ILE A 53 11.29 -16.70 0.19
CA ILE A 53 11.30 -15.98 -1.09
C ILE A 53 12.60 -16.26 -1.85
N ASP A 54 12.51 -16.38 -3.17
CA ASP A 54 13.68 -16.50 -4.02
C ASP A 54 14.53 -15.21 -3.96
N LYS A 55 15.87 -15.36 -3.92
CA LYS A 55 16.82 -14.23 -3.85
C LYS A 55 16.55 -13.14 -4.90
N GLY A 56 16.19 -13.56 -6.11
CA GLY A 56 15.87 -12.65 -7.23
C GLY A 56 14.60 -11.82 -7.03
N GLN A 57 13.69 -12.25 -6.16
CA GLN A 57 12.40 -11.59 -5.93
C GLN A 57 12.42 -10.59 -4.77
N LYS A 58 13.50 -10.55 -3.97
CA LYS A 58 13.60 -9.70 -2.76
C LYS A 58 13.33 -8.22 -3.03
N ALA A 59 13.95 -7.67 -4.08
CA ALA A 59 13.79 -6.27 -4.42
C ALA A 59 12.35 -5.95 -4.85
N LEU A 60 11.75 -6.79 -5.69
CA LEU A 60 10.37 -6.63 -6.15
C LEU A 60 9.37 -6.79 -4.99
N TYR A 61 9.57 -7.79 -4.14
CA TYR A 61 8.77 -8.01 -2.93
C TYR A 61 8.81 -6.79 -2.01
N HIS A 62 10.02 -6.30 -1.70
CA HIS A 62 10.16 -5.14 -0.82
C HIS A 62 9.54 -3.88 -1.44
N ALA A 63 9.71 -3.67 -2.75
CA ALA A 63 9.04 -2.59 -3.46
C ALA A 63 7.51 -2.69 -3.34
N LYS A 64 6.93 -3.88 -3.45
CA LYS A 64 5.49 -4.10 -3.23
C LYS A 64 5.07 -3.81 -1.79
N CYS A 65 5.87 -4.19 -0.79
CA CYS A 65 5.64 -3.82 0.61
C CYS A 65 5.64 -2.30 0.79
N VAL A 66 6.66 -1.61 0.25
CA VAL A 66 6.78 -0.14 0.31
C VAL A 66 5.57 0.56 -0.35
N MET A 67 5.11 0.05 -1.49
CA MET A 67 3.90 0.57 -2.14
C MET A 67 2.64 0.37 -1.28
N ALA A 68 2.54 -0.77 -0.56
CA ALA A 68 1.41 -1.08 0.29
C ALA A 68 1.44 -0.37 1.66
N SER A 69 2.62 0.06 2.13
CA SER A 69 2.79 0.73 3.42
C SER A 69 3.09 2.22 3.27
N ASN A 70 4.25 2.57 2.71
CA ASN A 70 4.77 3.93 2.73
C ASN A 70 3.93 4.84 1.84
N PHE A 71 3.56 4.38 0.65
CA PHE A 71 2.75 5.20 -0.25
C PHE A 71 1.34 5.39 0.31
N LEU A 72 0.79 4.38 0.98
CA LEU A 72 -0.49 4.52 1.66
C LEU A 72 -0.41 5.61 2.74
N VAL A 73 0.66 5.66 3.55
CA VAL A 73 0.86 6.73 4.54
C VAL A 73 0.86 8.11 3.88
N LEU A 74 1.58 8.29 2.76
CA LEU A 74 1.64 9.57 2.05
C LEU A 74 0.27 10.00 1.52
N ILE A 75 -0.47 9.08 0.88
CA ILE A 75 -1.81 9.33 0.35
C ILE A 75 -2.79 9.69 1.48
N LEU A 76 -2.80 8.93 2.56
CA LEU A 76 -3.71 9.16 3.69
C LEU A 76 -3.39 10.46 4.42
N ASN A 77 -2.11 10.80 4.58
CA ASN A 77 -1.72 12.06 5.20
C ASN A 77 -2.15 13.27 4.36
N ASN A 78 -1.95 13.23 3.04
CA ASN A 78 -2.45 14.28 2.14
C ASN A 78 -3.98 14.43 2.25
N TYR A 79 -4.71 13.32 2.21
CA TYR A 79 -6.17 13.30 2.37
C TYR A 79 -6.63 13.93 3.70
N TYR A 80 -6.03 13.52 4.81
CA TYR A 80 -6.40 14.03 6.14
C TYR A 80 -6.07 15.52 6.30
N GLU A 81 -4.92 15.97 5.82
CA GLU A 81 -4.56 17.39 5.87
C GLU A 81 -5.50 18.24 5.00
N TYR A 82 -5.83 17.79 3.78
CA TYR A 82 -6.80 18.49 2.93
C TYR A 82 -8.16 18.63 3.61
N LEU A 83 -8.70 17.52 4.13
CA LEU A 83 -10.00 17.53 4.79
C LEU A 83 -10.02 18.43 6.02
N LYS A 84 -8.98 18.38 6.85
CA LYS A 84 -8.87 19.20 8.05
C LYS A 84 -8.68 20.68 7.72
N GLN A 85 -7.72 21.01 6.86
CA GLN A 85 -7.30 22.40 6.63
C GLN A 85 -8.21 23.15 5.67
N THR A 86 -8.75 22.47 4.65
CA THR A 86 -9.53 23.11 3.58
C THR A 86 -11.04 22.97 3.78
N ILE A 87 -11.50 21.79 4.23
CA ILE A 87 -12.94 21.50 4.35
C ILE A 87 -13.43 21.64 5.80
N GLY A 88 -12.55 21.46 6.79
CA GLY A 88 -12.90 21.48 8.22
C GLY A 88 -13.52 20.18 8.73
N ILE A 89 -13.29 19.04 8.04
CA ILE A 89 -13.79 17.73 8.47
C ILE A 89 -12.85 17.15 9.54
N PRO A 90 -13.38 16.72 10.71
CA PRO A 90 -12.58 16.06 11.74
C PRO A 90 -11.96 14.74 11.27
N LEU A 91 -10.80 14.39 11.83
CA LEU A 91 -10.08 13.15 11.49
C LEU A 91 -10.96 11.90 11.68
N ASN A 92 -11.73 11.82 12.77
CA ASN A 92 -12.58 10.68 13.06
C ASN A 92 -13.61 10.40 11.95
N ASP A 93 -14.18 11.46 11.37
CA ASP A 93 -15.16 11.33 10.29
C ASP A 93 -14.47 10.97 8.96
N ALA A 94 -13.27 11.50 8.72
CA ALA A 94 -12.47 11.17 7.55
C ALA A 94 -12.01 9.69 7.54
N THR A 95 -11.67 9.14 8.71
CA THR A 95 -11.16 7.77 8.84
C THR A 95 -12.19 6.71 8.45
N LEU A 96 -13.49 7.00 8.54
CA LEU A 96 -14.56 6.07 8.15
C LEU A 96 -14.41 5.58 6.69
N LEU A 97 -14.04 6.47 5.77
CA LEU A 97 -13.80 6.10 4.37
C LEU A 97 -12.66 5.08 4.25
N ILE A 98 -11.59 5.29 5.00
CA ILE A 98 -10.37 4.49 4.94
C ILE A 98 -10.61 3.11 5.54
N ASP A 99 -11.18 3.04 6.74
CA ASP A 99 -11.47 1.78 7.42
C ASP A 99 -12.43 0.91 6.61
N THR A 100 -13.48 1.52 6.05
CA THR A 100 -14.44 0.83 5.19
C THR A 100 -13.77 0.32 3.92
N THR A 101 -12.89 1.12 3.30
CA THR A 101 -12.13 0.73 2.12
C THR A 101 -11.22 -0.46 2.40
N LEU A 102 -10.45 -0.43 3.50
CA LEU A 102 -9.56 -1.53 3.89
C LEU A 102 -10.34 -2.80 4.22
N ALA A 103 -11.49 -2.69 4.91
CA ALA A 103 -12.37 -3.82 5.19
C ALA A 103 -12.91 -4.44 3.89
N ASN A 104 -13.39 -3.62 2.96
CA ASN A 104 -13.92 -4.07 1.68
C ASN A 104 -12.85 -4.74 0.82
N VAL A 105 -11.63 -4.18 0.74
CA VAL A 105 -10.53 -4.79 -0.02
C VAL A 105 -10.13 -6.15 0.56
N ARG A 106 -10.13 -6.31 1.90
CA ARG A 106 -9.86 -7.60 2.55
C ARG A 106 -10.90 -8.65 2.20
N LEU A 107 -12.17 -8.26 2.06
CA LEU A 107 -13.28 -9.18 1.77
C LEU A 107 -13.46 -9.47 0.28
N LEU A 108 -13.34 -8.45 -0.58
CA LEU A 108 -13.75 -8.48 -1.98
C LEU A 108 -12.56 -8.41 -2.96
N GLY A 109 -11.36 -8.11 -2.47
CA GLY A 109 -10.20 -7.85 -3.32
C GLY A 109 -10.45 -6.69 -4.29
N VAL A 110 -10.07 -6.88 -5.56
CA VAL A 110 -10.26 -5.87 -6.62
C VAL A 110 -11.72 -5.45 -6.83
N LYS A 111 -12.69 -6.30 -6.46
CA LYS A 111 -14.13 -5.98 -6.57
C LYS A 111 -14.59 -4.91 -5.58
N ALA A 112 -13.77 -4.57 -4.59
CA ALA A 112 -14.01 -3.42 -3.71
C ALA A 112 -13.89 -2.07 -4.43
N LEU A 113 -13.26 -2.04 -5.62
CA LEU A 113 -13.13 -0.83 -6.40
C LEU A 113 -14.50 -0.34 -6.86
N THR A 114 -14.88 0.84 -6.38
CA THR A 114 -16.11 1.55 -6.75
C THR A 114 -15.76 2.94 -7.29
N GLY A 115 -16.78 3.74 -7.60
CA GLY A 115 -16.59 5.11 -8.08
C GLY A 115 -16.33 5.22 -9.59
N PRO A 116 -15.84 6.39 -10.06
CA PRO A 116 -15.86 6.74 -11.47
C PRO A 116 -14.99 5.82 -12.34
N ILE A 117 -13.84 5.37 -11.83
CA ILE A 117 -12.94 4.45 -12.56
C ILE A 117 -13.64 3.10 -12.81
N SER A 118 -14.27 2.52 -11.78
CA SER A 118 -14.93 1.20 -11.87
C SER A 118 -16.06 1.15 -12.90
N ARG A 119 -16.70 2.30 -13.18
CA ARG A 119 -17.83 2.40 -14.12
C ARG A 119 -17.47 3.08 -15.44
N GLY A 120 -16.20 3.42 -15.67
CA GLY A 120 -15.76 4.11 -16.89
C GLY A 120 -16.27 5.54 -17.04
N ASP A 121 -16.56 6.25 -15.94
CA ASP A 121 -16.97 7.65 -15.98
C ASP A 121 -15.77 8.58 -16.22
N LEU A 122 -15.39 8.67 -17.49
CA LEU A 122 -14.27 9.50 -17.96
C LEU A 122 -14.48 10.98 -17.67
N GLY A 123 -15.73 11.46 -17.71
CA GLY A 123 -16.05 12.86 -17.47
C GLY A 123 -15.71 13.27 -16.04
N THR A 124 -16.05 12.42 -15.06
CA THR A 124 -15.65 12.63 -13.66
C THR A 124 -14.14 12.47 -13.48
N VAL A 125 -13.51 11.47 -14.11
CA VAL A 125 -12.05 11.29 -14.07
C VAL A 125 -11.29 12.53 -14.56
N GLN A 126 -11.67 13.10 -15.70
CA GLN A 126 -11.03 14.30 -16.26
C GLN A 126 -11.21 15.54 -15.37
N LYS A 127 -12.39 15.70 -14.76
CA LYS A 127 -12.64 16.76 -13.78
C LYS A 127 -11.75 16.61 -12.55
N ASN A 128 -11.59 15.39 -12.03
CA ASN A 128 -10.71 15.10 -10.91
C ASN A 128 -9.26 15.46 -11.22
N ILE A 129 -8.73 14.98 -12.37
CA ILE A 129 -7.37 15.32 -12.83
C ILE A 129 -7.19 16.83 -12.92
N SER A 130 -8.15 17.53 -13.53
CA SER A 130 -8.10 18.99 -13.68
C SER A 130 -8.09 19.72 -12.34
N ALA A 131 -8.85 19.24 -11.34
CA ALA A 131 -8.88 19.82 -9.99
C ALA A 131 -7.54 19.62 -9.25
N LEU A 132 -6.80 18.56 -9.56
CA LEU A 132 -5.52 18.23 -8.92
C LEU A 132 -4.31 18.96 -9.52
N LYS A 133 -4.46 19.66 -10.66
CA LYS A 133 -3.35 20.35 -11.35
C LYS A 133 -2.55 21.30 -10.46
N LEU A 134 -3.21 22.01 -9.54
CA LEU A 134 -2.54 22.96 -8.62
C LEU A 134 -1.66 22.26 -7.57
N SER A 135 -1.92 20.98 -7.30
CA SER A 135 -1.19 20.18 -6.31
C SER A 135 -0.12 19.26 -6.93
N SER A 136 -0.01 19.22 -8.26
CA SER A 136 0.81 18.25 -9.02
C SER A 136 0.44 16.77 -8.80
N GLU A 137 -0.68 16.50 -8.13
CA GLU A 137 -1.23 15.15 -7.92
C GLU A 137 -1.98 14.63 -9.15
N ASP A 138 -2.22 15.49 -10.15
CA ASP A 138 -2.76 15.13 -11.45
C ASP A 138 -1.90 14.06 -12.14
N GLN A 139 -0.58 14.21 -12.11
CA GLN A 139 0.36 13.23 -12.68
C GLN A 139 0.29 11.88 -11.96
N LEU A 140 0.13 11.89 -10.63
CA LEU A 140 -0.02 10.66 -9.84
C LEU A 140 -1.35 9.96 -10.20
N TYR A 141 -2.43 10.73 -10.30
CA TYR A 141 -3.75 10.23 -10.65
C TYR A 141 -3.75 9.60 -12.06
N GLU A 142 -3.21 10.31 -13.04
CA GLU A 142 -3.05 9.82 -14.42
C GLU A 142 -2.17 8.57 -14.47
N LYS A 143 -1.04 8.57 -13.76
CA LYS A 143 -0.13 7.42 -13.76
C LYS A 143 -0.80 6.20 -13.13
N PHE A 144 -1.59 6.39 -12.08
CA PHE A 144 -2.33 5.31 -11.44
C PHE A 144 -3.35 4.70 -12.41
N ILE A 145 -4.17 5.53 -13.06
CA ILE A 145 -5.16 5.05 -14.03
C ILE A 145 -4.48 4.33 -15.19
N THR A 146 -3.49 4.95 -15.82
CA THR A 146 -2.83 4.35 -17.00
C THR A 146 -2.06 3.07 -16.69
N THR A 147 -1.63 2.88 -15.43
CA THR A 147 -0.95 1.66 -14.98
C THR A 147 -1.92 0.50 -14.72
N TYR A 148 -3.05 0.76 -14.08
CA TYR A 148 -4.00 -0.29 -13.66
C TYR A 148 -5.21 -0.47 -14.59
N PHE A 149 -5.51 0.54 -15.40
CA PHE A 149 -6.60 0.59 -16.38
C PHE A 149 -6.06 1.08 -17.74
N PRO A 150 -5.14 0.32 -18.37
CA PRO A 150 -4.47 0.76 -19.59
C PRO A 150 -5.45 1.05 -20.75
N SER A 151 -6.63 0.43 -20.75
CA SER A 151 -7.69 0.71 -21.72
C SER A 151 -8.20 2.16 -21.67
N LEU A 152 -8.10 2.82 -20.51
CA LEU A 152 -8.54 4.22 -20.35
C LEU A 152 -7.44 5.22 -20.77
N LYS A 153 -6.23 4.75 -21.11
CA LYS A 153 -5.10 5.63 -21.45
C LYS A 153 -5.36 6.44 -22.71
N ASP A 154 -5.78 5.77 -23.78
CA ASP A 154 -5.99 6.43 -25.08
C ASP A 154 -7.16 7.42 -25.01
N GLU A 155 -8.15 7.16 -24.16
CA GLU A 155 -9.31 8.01 -23.91
C GLU A 155 -8.99 9.26 -23.07
N LEU A 156 -7.92 9.21 -22.26
CA LEU A 156 -7.44 10.36 -21.48
C LEU A 156 -6.48 11.24 -22.27
N CYS A 157 -5.68 10.68 -23.17
CA CYS A 157 -4.68 11.41 -23.96
C CYS A 157 -5.22 12.04 -25.26
N SER A 158 -6.46 11.76 -25.66
CA SER A 158 -7.01 12.13 -26.98
C SER A 158 -7.66 13.51 -27.06
N ARG A 159 -7.30 14.47 -26.19
CA ARG A 159 -7.75 15.87 -26.25
C ARG A 159 -6.66 16.87 -25.93
#